data_AF-A0A953V1W3-F1
#
_entry.id   AF-A0A953V1W3-F1
#
_cell.length_a   1.000
_cell.length_b   1.000
_cell.length_c   1.000
_cell.angle_alpha   90.00
_cell.angle_beta   90.00
_cell.angle_gamma   90.00
#
_symmetry.space_group_name_H-M   'P 1'
#
loop_
_entity.id
_entity.type
_entity.pdbx_description
1 polymer ?
#
loop_
_entity_poly.entity_id
_entity_poly.type
_entity_poly.pdbx_seq_one_letter_code
_entity_poly.pdbx_strand_id
1 'polypeptide(L)'
;MTRTLLLSVMIPCIFLLGGCSCQQSDYKDLPSPDGKYVAVERETNCGATDPFGTAISIQSRQPRFGIAWLGFPTKRVFLADVSLRNTRVRWLDNRDLEIVCTDCEKYGVSEKVGEWKDLKIHFDVGKAKKGEY
;
A
#
# COMPACT_ATOMS: atom_id res chain seq x y z
N MET A 1 -50.82 -43.25 18.53
CA MET A 1 -49.61 -43.72 17.82
C MET A 1 -48.74 -42.52 17.52
N THR A 2 -47.55 -42.55 18.09
CA THR A 2 -46.61 -41.45 18.33
C THR A 2 -45.90 -41.00 17.04
N ARG A 3 -45.99 -39.70 16.74
CA ARG A 3 -45.24 -39.03 15.68
C ARG A 3 -43.86 -38.66 16.21
N THR A 4 -42.85 -39.42 15.86
CA THR A 4 -41.44 -39.08 16.14
C THR A 4 -40.98 -38.05 15.11
N LEU A 5 -41.04 -36.78 15.47
CA LEU A 5 -40.42 -35.69 14.70
C LEU A 5 -38.91 -35.76 14.90
N LEU A 6 -38.22 -36.37 13.94
CA LEU A 6 -36.78 -36.30 13.78
C LEU A 6 -36.41 -34.84 13.45
N LEU A 7 -36.12 -34.04 14.48
CA LEU A 7 -35.44 -32.76 14.32
C LEU A 7 -34.00 -33.04 13.89
N SER A 8 -33.77 -33.12 12.59
CA SER A 8 -32.44 -33.08 12.01
C SER A 8 -31.83 -31.70 12.31
N VAL A 9 -30.95 -31.64 13.30
CA VAL A 9 -30.13 -30.45 13.60
C VAL A 9 -29.13 -30.29 12.45
N MET A 10 -29.57 -29.61 11.40
CA MET A 10 -28.71 -29.09 10.33
C MET A 10 -27.90 -27.94 10.92
N ILE A 11 -26.71 -28.26 11.43
CA ILE A 11 -25.68 -27.27 11.78
C ILE A 11 -25.23 -26.63 10.47
N PRO A 12 -25.48 -25.32 10.23
CA PRO A 12 -24.97 -24.66 9.05
C PRO A 12 -23.47 -24.48 9.22
N CYS A 13 -22.66 -25.26 8.52
CA CYS A 13 -21.23 -25.01 8.31
C CYS A 13 -21.02 -23.75 7.45
N ILE A 14 -21.40 -22.57 7.96
CA ILE A 14 -21.21 -21.28 7.30
C ILE A 14 -20.08 -20.53 8.02
N PHE A 15 -18.86 -21.06 8.05
CA PHE A 15 -17.71 -20.30 8.56
C PHE A 15 -16.38 -20.74 7.94
N LEU A 16 -16.30 -20.98 6.64
CA LEU A 16 -14.99 -21.17 5.97
C LEU A 16 -14.91 -20.54 4.57
N LEU A 17 -15.63 -19.44 4.33
CA LEU A 17 -15.17 -18.46 3.33
C LEU A 17 -14.18 -17.52 4.03
N GLY A 18 -13.10 -18.10 4.58
CA GLY A 18 -11.92 -17.33 4.91
C GLY A 18 -11.34 -16.87 3.59
N GLY A 19 -11.71 -15.66 3.16
CA GLY A 19 -11.11 -15.05 1.98
C GLY A 19 -9.60 -15.11 2.12
N CYS A 20 -8.90 -15.48 1.04
CA CYS A 20 -7.44 -15.38 0.97
C CYS A 20 -7.04 -13.94 1.34
N SER A 21 -6.62 -13.73 2.58
CA SER A 21 -6.10 -12.44 3.02
C SER A 21 -4.68 -12.33 2.49
N CYS A 22 -4.44 -11.39 1.57
CA CYS A 22 -3.09 -11.06 1.15
C CYS A 22 -2.22 -10.78 2.37
N GLN A 23 -1.06 -11.42 2.43
CA GLN A 23 -0.13 -11.21 3.52
C GLN A 23 0.67 -9.95 3.23
N GLN A 24 0.47 -8.92 4.05
CA GLN A 24 1.33 -7.74 4.03
C GLN A 24 2.64 -8.12 4.73
N SER A 25 3.74 -8.19 3.99
CA SER A 25 5.01 -8.71 4.52
C SER A 25 5.83 -7.64 5.20
N ASP A 26 5.85 -6.43 4.64
CA ASP A 26 6.73 -5.36 5.10
C ASP A 26 5.99 -4.03 5.20
N TYR A 27 6.29 -3.32 6.29
CA TYR A 27 5.67 -2.05 6.65
C TYR A 27 6.72 -1.11 7.25
N LYS A 28 6.94 0.05 6.62
CA LYS A 28 7.82 1.08 7.16
C LYS A 28 7.11 2.43 7.18
N ASP A 29 7.11 3.05 8.36
CA ASP A 29 6.62 4.40 8.57
C ASP A 29 7.79 5.36 8.73
N LEU A 30 7.81 6.38 7.87
CA LEU A 30 8.85 7.39 7.79
C LEU A 30 8.19 8.76 7.99
N PRO A 31 8.17 9.29 9.22
CA PRO A 31 7.62 10.63 9.48
C PRO A 31 8.49 11.72 8.85
N SER A 32 7.85 12.78 8.36
CA SER A 32 8.56 14.01 7.96
C SER A 32 9.24 14.63 9.19
N PRO A 33 10.29 15.46 9.02
CA PRO A 33 11.01 16.05 10.16
C PRO A 33 10.13 16.92 11.07
N ASP A 34 9.10 17.57 10.53
CA ASP A 34 8.09 18.31 11.28
C ASP A 34 6.92 17.47 11.80
N GLY A 35 6.87 16.18 11.45
CA GLY A 35 5.81 15.23 11.82
C GLY A 35 4.45 15.48 11.15
N LYS A 36 4.33 16.42 10.21
CA LYS A 36 3.07 16.72 9.51
C LYS A 36 2.63 15.57 8.60
N TYR A 37 3.60 14.87 8.01
CA TYR A 37 3.40 13.80 7.05
C TYR A 37 4.08 12.51 7.50
N VAL A 38 3.56 11.38 7.01
CA VAL A 38 4.19 10.07 7.16
C VAL A 38 4.18 9.40 5.80
N ALA A 39 5.36 9.06 5.29
CA ALA A 39 5.49 8.15 4.17
C ALA A 39 5.40 6.72 4.69
N VAL A 40 4.50 5.94 4.09
CA VAL A 40 4.18 4.57 4.48
C VAL A 40 4.51 3.69 3.29
N GLU A 41 5.56 2.90 3.41
CA GLU A 41 5.97 1.87 2.46
C GLU A 41 5.30 0.55 2.84
N ARG A 42 4.61 -0.07 1.88
CA ARG A 42 3.94 -1.36 2.04
C ARG A 42 4.36 -2.31 0.95
N GLU A 43 4.77 -3.49 1.34
CA GLU A 43 4.97 -4.61 0.43
C GLU A 43 3.84 -5.63 0.64
N THR A 44 3.19 -5.98 -0.46
CA THR A 44 2.03 -6.88 -0.45
C THR A 44 2.38 -8.14 -1.23
N ASN A 45 2.15 -9.30 -0.62
CA ASN A 45 2.27 -10.59 -1.26
C ASN A 45 0.93 -11.35 -1.17
N CYS A 46 0.21 -11.43 -2.28
CA CYS A 46 -1.07 -12.14 -2.37
C CYS A 46 -0.90 -13.60 -2.87
N GLY A 47 0.31 -14.14 -2.89
CA GLY A 47 0.58 -15.52 -3.30
C GLY A 47 0.46 -15.73 -4.80
N ALA A 48 -0.22 -16.82 -5.21
CA ALA A 48 -0.27 -17.26 -6.61
C ALA A 48 -1.15 -16.39 -7.53
N THR A 49 -1.99 -15.52 -6.96
CA THR A 49 -3.03 -14.80 -7.70
C THR A 49 -2.64 -13.38 -8.08
N ASP A 50 -1.90 -12.66 -7.22
CA ASP A 50 -1.37 -11.33 -7.57
C ASP A 50 0.14 -11.30 -7.34
N PRO A 51 0.91 -10.68 -8.26
CA PRO A 51 2.34 -10.51 -8.09
C PRO A 51 2.61 -9.65 -6.85
N PHE A 52 3.83 -9.80 -6.30
CA PHE A 52 4.31 -8.91 -5.23
C PHE A 52 4.10 -7.46 -5.64
N GLY A 53 3.59 -6.61 -4.76
CA GLY A 53 3.37 -5.20 -5.03
C GLY A 53 4.07 -4.32 -4.01
N THR A 54 4.82 -3.34 -4.47
CA THR A 54 5.40 -2.30 -3.60
C THR A 54 4.59 -1.02 -3.78
N ALA A 55 3.97 -0.54 -2.70
CA ALA A 55 3.20 0.68 -2.69
C ALA A 55 3.75 1.67 -1.67
N ILE A 56 3.97 2.92 -2.09
CA ILE A 56 4.30 4.00 -1.17
C ILE A 56 3.12 4.96 -1.14
N SER A 57 2.64 5.22 0.07
CA SER A 57 1.56 6.15 0.34
C SER A 57 1.99 7.22 1.32
N ILE A 58 1.40 8.40 1.23
CA ILE A 58 1.65 9.48 2.17
C ILE A 58 0.36 9.73 2.95
N GLN A 59 0.50 9.77 4.27
CA GLN A 59 -0.55 10.09 5.20
C GLN A 59 -0.28 11.45 5.87
N SER A 60 -1.33 12.26 6.00
CA SER A 60 -1.30 13.57 6.67
C SER A 60 -1.71 13.40 8.12
N ARG A 61 -0.84 13.70 9.10
CA ARG A 61 -1.16 13.62 10.54
C ARG A 61 -2.09 14.71 11.04
N GLN A 62 -2.33 15.74 10.24
CA GLN A 62 -3.34 16.75 10.57
C GLN A 62 -4.74 16.21 10.24
N PRO A 63 -5.61 16.01 11.24
CA PRO A 63 -7.01 15.69 10.98
C PRO A 63 -7.66 16.85 10.25
N ARG A 64 -8.60 16.57 9.34
CA ARG A 64 -9.40 17.64 8.73
C ARG A 64 -10.23 18.29 9.85
N PHE A 65 -10.15 19.62 9.98
CA PHE A 65 -10.92 20.38 10.97
C PHE A 65 -12.39 19.96 10.92
N GLY A 66 -12.91 19.45 12.04
CA GLY A 66 -14.29 19.00 12.20
C GLY A 66 -14.56 17.52 11.88
N ILE A 67 -13.57 16.74 11.42
CA ILE A 67 -13.82 15.37 10.94
C ILE A 67 -12.70 14.37 11.31
N ALA A 68 -12.22 14.41 12.55
CA ALA A 68 -11.21 13.47 13.04
C ALA A 68 -11.65 12.00 12.95
N TRP A 69 -12.96 11.73 12.99
CA TRP A 69 -13.52 10.37 12.91
C TRP A 69 -13.44 9.73 11.51
N LEU A 70 -13.26 10.52 10.44
CA LEU A 70 -13.04 9.98 9.09
C LEU A 70 -11.57 9.59 8.83
N GLY A 71 -10.72 9.70 9.85
CA GLY A 71 -9.31 9.33 9.77
C GLY A 71 -8.44 10.36 9.09
N PHE A 72 -7.20 9.96 8.82
CA PHE A 72 -6.17 10.81 8.25
C PHE A 72 -6.17 10.75 6.72
N PRO A 73 -6.17 11.90 6.02
CA PRO A 73 -6.07 11.91 4.57
C PRO A 73 -4.83 11.14 4.11
N THR A 74 -5.02 10.18 3.21
CA THR A 74 -3.96 9.30 2.69
C THR A 74 -4.01 9.31 1.17
N LYS A 75 -2.86 9.31 0.50
CA LYS A 75 -2.74 9.23 -0.96
C LYS A 75 -1.60 8.27 -1.32
N ARG A 76 -1.89 7.28 -2.17
CA ARG A 76 -0.84 6.49 -2.83
C ARG A 76 -0.14 7.36 -3.85
N VAL A 77 1.20 7.40 -3.78
CA VAL A 77 2.03 8.25 -4.64
C VAL A 77 2.95 7.43 -5.54
N PHE A 78 3.14 6.16 -5.21
CA PHE A 78 3.94 5.22 -5.98
C PHE A 78 3.34 3.83 -5.90
N LEU A 79 3.27 3.13 -7.04
CA LEU A 79 2.91 1.72 -7.13
C LEU A 79 3.78 1.03 -8.17
N ALA A 80 4.38 -0.09 -7.78
CA ALA A 80 5.04 -1.01 -8.69
C ALA A 80 4.49 -2.42 -8.46
N ASP A 81 4.22 -3.14 -9.55
CA ASP A 81 3.62 -4.49 -9.51
C ASP A 81 4.70 -5.58 -9.32
N VAL A 82 5.74 -5.25 -8.56
CA VAL A 82 6.80 -6.16 -8.13
C VAL A 82 7.27 -5.88 -6.69
N SER A 83 8.03 -6.84 -6.14
CA SER A 83 8.89 -6.63 -4.97
C SER A 83 10.12 -5.80 -5.35
N LEU A 84 10.30 -4.65 -4.70
CA LEU A 84 11.46 -3.78 -4.91
C LEU A 84 12.45 -3.91 -3.75
N ARG A 85 13.57 -4.59 -4.00
CA ARG A 85 14.59 -4.85 -2.96
C ARG A 85 15.49 -3.66 -2.64
N ASN A 86 15.60 -2.69 -3.56
CA ASN A 86 16.53 -1.57 -3.48
C ASN A 86 15.81 -0.21 -3.49
N THR A 87 14.63 -0.13 -2.89
CA THR A 87 13.93 1.14 -2.71
C THR A 87 14.47 1.86 -1.49
N ARG A 88 14.79 3.15 -1.64
CA ARG A 88 15.12 4.05 -0.57
C ARG A 88 14.11 5.20 -0.56
N VAL A 89 13.39 5.31 0.53
CA VAL A 89 12.46 6.42 0.78
C VAL A 89 13.06 7.28 1.88
N ARG A 90 13.24 8.58 1.62
CA ARG A 90 13.72 9.53 2.63
C ARG A 90 13.14 10.92 2.43
N TRP A 91 13.01 11.65 3.54
CA TRP A 91 12.68 13.06 3.52
C TRP A 91 13.94 13.88 3.25
N LEU A 92 13.89 14.79 2.28
CA LEU A 92 14.93 15.78 2.04
C LEU A 92 14.74 17.01 2.95
N ASP A 93 13.48 17.37 3.18
CA ASP A 93 13.07 18.37 4.17
C ASP A 93 11.62 18.10 4.67
N ASN A 94 10.93 19.11 5.21
CA ASN A 94 9.55 19.00 5.70
C ASN A 94 8.50 18.76 4.60
N ARG A 95 8.81 19.08 3.34
CA ARG A 95 7.88 19.06 2.21
C ARG A 95 8.39 18.34 0.96
N ASP A 96 9.64 17.94 0.94
CA ASP A 96 10.28 17.27 -0.17
C ASP A 96 10.61 15.83 0.23
N LEU A 97 9.97 14.88 -0.44
CA LEU A 97 10.19 13.44 -0.29
C LEU A 97 10.98 12.93 -1.49
N GLU A 98 12.01 12.12 -1.25
CA GLU A 98 12.75 11.43 -2.28
C GLU A 98 12.45 9.93 -2.23
N ILE A 99 12.08 9.37 -3.38
CA ILE A 99 11.90 7.94 -3.61
C ILE A 99 12.92 7.54 -4.67
N VAL A 100 13.98 6.86 -4.22
CA VAL A 100 15.02 6.32 -5.09
C VAL A 100 14.80 4.83 -5.23
N CYS A 101 14.86 4.32 -6.45
CA CYS A 101 14.85 2.90 -6.70
C CYS A 101 15.76 2.54 -7.87
N THR A 102 16.84 1.86 -7.52
CA THR A 102 17.76 1.28 -8.50
C THR A 102 17.08 0.08 -9.14
N ASP A 103 17.07 0.01 -10.48
CA ASP A 103 16.50 -1.06 -11.29
C ASP A 103 14.95 -1.16 -11.37
N CYS A 104 14.21 -0.21 -10.79
CA CYS A 104 12.74 -0.18 -10.81
C CYS A 104 12.07 -0.22 -12.20
N GLU A 105 12.79 0.18 -13.24
CA GLU A 105 12.23 0.28 -14.59
C GLU A 105 11.83 -1.05 -15.20
N LYS A 106 12.58 -2.12 -14.90
CA LYS A 106 12.35 -3.44 -15.45
C LYS A 106 11.00 -4.01 -15.00
N TYR A 107 10.40 -3.39 -14.00
CA TYR A 107 9.38 -4.00 -13.19
C TYR A 107 8.02 -3.31 -13.24
N GLY A 108 7.79 -2.41 -14.20
CA GLY A 108 6.45 -1.89 -14.48
C GLY A 108 5.88 -1.02 -13.35
N VAL A 109 6.46 0.17 -13.15
CA VAL A 109 5.86 1.17 -12.25
C VAL A 109 4.54 1.65 -12.86
N SER A 110 3.43 1.36 -12.18
CA SER A 110 2.07 1.63 -12.66
C SER A 110 1.52 2.98 -12.20
N GLU A 111 1.98 3.53 -11.07
CA GLU A 111 1.57 4.85 -10.58
C GLU A 111 2.77 5.66 -10.06
N LYS A 112 2.86 6.93 -10.47
CA LYS A 112 3.79 7.94 -9.93
C LYS A 112 3.09 9.28 -9.81
N VAL A 113 3.13 9.89 -8.63
CA VAL A 113 2.52 11.19 -8.35
C VAL A 113 3.61 12.14 -7.87
N GLY A 114 3.97 13.12 -8.70
CA GLY A 114 5.06 14.07 -8.41
C GLY A 114 4.75 15.07 -7.30
N GLU A 115 3.48 15.35 -7.02
CA GLU A 115 3.08 16.34 -6.02
C GLU A 115 1.77 15.92 -5.34
N TRP A 116 1.65 16.20 -4.04
CA TRP A 116 0.41 16.02 -3.30
C TRP A 116 0.27 17.07 -2.20
N LYS A 117 -0.77 17.91 -2.30
CA LYS A 117 -0.94 19.11 -1.45
C LYS A 117 0.27 20.05 -1.58
N ASP A 118 0.96 20.35 -0.48
CA ASP A 118 2.20 21.13 -0.42
C ASP A 118 3.46 20.26 -0.45
N LEU A 119 3.33 18.95 -0.67
CA LEU A 119 4.47 18.04 -0.81
C LEU A 119 4.92 17.91 -2.26
N LYS A 120 6.23 17.95 -2.46
CA LYS A 120 6.92 17.58 -3.70
C LYS A 120 7.58 16.22 -3.54
N ILE A 121 7.47 15.39 -4.56
CA ILE A 121 7.92 14.00 -4.52
C ILE A 121 8.86 13.80 -5.70
N HIS A 122 10.13 13.63 -5.36
CA HIS A 122 11.21 13.42 -6.30
C HIS A 122 11.39 11.92 -6.52
N PHE A 123 11.33 11.51 -7.78
CA PHE A 123 11.54 10.12 -8.16
C PHE A 123 12.88 9.98 -8.87
N ASP A 124 13.79 9.20 -8.28
CA ASP A 124 14.95 8.68 -8.97
C ASP A 124 14.77 7.17 -9.18
N VAL A 125 13.92 6.88 -10.16
CA VAL A 125 13.62 5.55 -10.66
C VAL A 125 14.22 5.54 -12.05
N GLY A 126 15.16 4.64 -12.34
CA GLY A 126 16.04 4.71 -13.52
C GLY A 126 15.38 5.08 -14.87
N LYS A 127 16.21 5.34 -15.89
CA LYS A 127 15.75 5.77 -17.23
C LYS A 127 15.18 4.63 -18.07
N ALA A 128 13.85 4.54 -18.17
CA ALA A 128 13.11 3.55 -18.97
C ALA A 128 13.92 3.10 -20.20
N LYS A 129 14.44 1.86 -20.22
CA LYS A 129 15.00 1.28 -21.45
C LYS A 129 13.89 1.21 -22.50
N LYS A 130 13.88 2.20 -23.40
CA LYS A 130 13.10 2.18 -24.63
C LYS A 130 13.47 0.93 -25.41
N GLY A 131 12.60 -0.10 -25.43
CA GLY A 131 12.61 -1.07 -26.53
C GLY A 131 12.55 -2.57 -26.21
N GLU A 132 11.82 -3.03 -25.20
CA GLU A 132 11.42 -4.45 -25.14
C GLU A 132 9.89 -4.53 -24.95
N TYR A 133 9.20 -4.81 -26.07
CA TYR A 133 7.81 -5.26 -26.13
C TYR A 133 7.81 -6.75 -26.46
#